data_AF-A0A523HN82-F1
#
_entry.id   AF-A0A523HN82-F1
#
_cell.length_a   1.000
_cell.length_b   1.000
_cell.length_c   1.000
_cell.angle_alpha   90.00
_cell.angle_beta   90.00
_cell.angle_gamma   90.00
#
_symmetry.space_group_name_H-M   'P 1'
#
loop_
_entity.id
_entity.type
_entity.pdbx_description
1 polymer ?
#
loop_
_entity_poly.entity_id
_entity_poly.type
_entity_poly.pdbx_seq_one_letter_code
_entity_poly.pdbx_strand_id
1 'polypeptide(L)' 'MSGQEPHILLSNDDGISAPGLAALHREISRLGRVTVVAP' A
#
# COMPACT_ATOMS: atom_id res chain seq x y z
N MET A 1 21.42 11.81 -5.55
CA MET A 1 20.74 10.53 -5.86
C MET A 1 19.45 10.91 -6.56
N SER A 2 19.22 10.45 -7.79
CA SER A 2 17.95 10.69 -8.50
C SER A 2 16.82 10.12 -7.64
N GLY A 3 16.04 11.01 -7.01
CA GLY A 3 15.01 10.69 -6.03
C GLY A 3 13.80 10.09 -6.71
N GLN A 4 13.90 8.83 -7.14
CA GLN A 4 12.73 8.08 -7.56
C GLN A 4 11.92 7.70 -6.33
N GLU A 5 10.74 8.27 -6.23
CA GLU A 5 9.73 7.87 -5.25
C GLU A 5 9.34 6.39 -5.51
N PRO A 6 9.39 5.52 -4.49
CA PRO A 6 8.97 4.13 -4.62
C PRO A 6 7.52 4.03 -5.09
N HIS A 7 7.25 3.05 -5.97
CA HIS A 7 5.88 2.63 -6.30
C HIS A 7 5.64 1.24 -5.73
N ILE A 8 4.73 1.15 -4.76
CA ILE A 8 4.45 -0.03 -3.94
C ILE A 8 3.12 -0.66 -4.36
N LEU A 9 3.13 -1.96 -4.63
CA LEU A 9 1.92 -2.77 -4.75
C LEU A 9 1.58 -3.34 -3.36
N LEU A 10 0.37 -3.05 -2.87
CA LEU A 10 -0.13 -3.57 -1.61
C LEU A 10 -1.29 -4.54 -1.87
N SER A 11 -1.22 -5.74 -1.30
CA SER A 11 -2.22 -6.81 -1.45
C SER A 11 -2.34 -7.60 -0.15
N ASN A 12 -3.51 -8.20 0.07
CA ASN A 12 -3.76 -9.22 1.09
C ASN A 12 -4.84 -10.20 0.59
N ASP A 13 -5.11 -11.25 1.37
CA ASP A 13 -6.14 -12.28 1.11
C ASP A 13 -7.45 -12.08 1.89
N ASP A 14 -7.44 -11.29 2.99
CA ASP A 14 -8.65 -10.94 3.76
C ASP A 14 -9.62 -10.01 2.99
N GLY A 15 -9.17 -9.40 1.89
CA GLY A 15 -9.96 -8.53 1.01
C GLY A 15 -9.78 -7.01 1.24
N ILE A 16 -10.32 -6.22 0.30
CA ILE A 16 -10.12 -4.76 0.19
C ILE A 16 -10.67 -3.97 1.40
N SER A 17 -11.64 -4.55 2.11
CA SER A 17 -12.26 -3.96 3.30
C SER A 17 -11.58 -4.38 4.61
N ALA A 18 -10.50 -5.17 4.55
CA ALA A 18 -9.82 -5.65 5.74
C ALA A 18 -9.21 -4.48 6.54
N PRO A 19 -9.45 -4.40 7.86
CA PRO A 19 -8.92 -3.31 8.68
C PRO A 19 -7.39 -3.28 8.70
N GLY A 20 -6.74 -4.45 8.60
CA GLY A 20 -5.29 -4.57 8.52
C GLY A 20 -4.71 -3.96 7.23
N LEU A 21 -5.37 -4.18 6.08
CA LEU A 21 -4.98 -3.60 4.80
C LEU A 21 -5.06 -2.07 4.84
N ALA A 22 -6.17 -1.54 5.38
CA ALA A 22 -6.36 -0.10 5.53
C ALA A 22 -5.32 0.54 6.46
N ALA A 23 -4.99 -0.14 7.58
CA ALA A 23 -3.97 0.33 8.50
C ALA A 23 -2.57 0.36 7.85
N LEU A 24 -2.23 -0.70 7.10
CA LEU A 24 -0.94 -0.79 6.41
C LEU A 24 -0.82 0.26 5.30
N HIS A 25 -1.85 0.41 4.45
CA HIS A 25 -1.91 1.44 3.41
C HIS A 25 -1.63 2.84 3.99
N ARG A 26 -2.26 3.19 5.12
CA ARG A 26 -2.10 4.50 5.76
C ARG A 26 -0.64 4.77 6.16
N GLU A 27 0.07 3.81 6.72
CA GLU A 27 1.44 4.02 7.18
C GLU A 27 2.45 4.01 6.01
N ILE A 28 2.32 3.08 5.06
CA ILE A 28 3.29 2.95 3.97
C ILE A 28 3.12 4.00 2.87
N SER A 29 1.97 4.67 2.78
CA SER A 29 1.75 5.79 1.85
C SER A 29 2.69 6.97 2.09
N ARG A 30 3.37 7.02 3.25
CA ARG A 30 4.42 8.02 3.53
C ARG A 30 5.76 7.71 2.86
N LEU A 31 5.94 6.49 2.35
CA LEU A 31 7.18 6.00 1.75
C LEU A 31 7.20 6.16 0.22
N GLY A 32 6.04 6.35 -0.40
CA GLY A 32 5.89 6.55 -1.84
C GLY A 32 4.48 6.26 -2.34
N ARG A 33 4.32 6.19 -3.67
CA ARG A 33 3.05 5.87 -4.33
C ARG A 33 2.62 4.45 -4.01
N VAL A 34 1.39 4.25 -3.53
CA VAL A 34 0.82 2.92 -3.27
C VAL A 34 -0.30 2.62 -4.27
N THR A 35 -0.38 1.38 -4.74
CA THR A 35 -1.52 0.85 -5.48
C THR A 35 -2.00 -0.40 -4.77
N VAL A 36 -3.28 -0.43 -4.42
CA VAL A 36 -3.89 -1.55 -3.70
C VAL A 36 -4.60 -2.46 -4.70
N VAL A 37 -4.33 -3.76 -4.61
CA VAL A 37 -5.06 -4.82 -5.32
C VAL A 37 -5.35 -5.90 -4.31
N ALA A 38 -6.63 -6.12 -4.00
CA ALA A 38 -7.07 -7.14 -3.05
C ALA A 38 -8.44 -7.68 -3.48
N PRO A 39 -8.82 -8.89 -3.04
CA PRO A 39 -10.16 -9.47 -3.25
C PRO A 39 -11.31 -8.62 -2.69
#